data_AF-A0A6V7NLG1-F1
#
_entry.id   AF-A0A6V7NLG1-F1
#
_cell.length_a   1.000
_cell.length_b   1.000
_cell.length_c   1.000
_cell.angle_alpha   90.00
_cell.angle_beta   90.00
_cell.angle_gamma   90.00
#
_symmetry.space_group_name_H-M   'P 1'
#
loop_
_entity.id
_entity.type
_entity.pdbx_description
1 polymer ?
#
loop_
_entity_poly.entity_id
_entity_poly.type
_entity_poly.pdbx_seq_one_letter_code
_entity_poly.pdbx_strand_id
1 'polypeptide(L)'
;MMETVRGKCITQLRLLGAIDSIQMRYWSKLKAPQKIAIMDILLSLLEFAASYNSSSNLRTRMHHIPPQRPPPNLLRQEISGTSIYLEILHKSTTVSGSGNEENLKSLAEEKLVSFCGQILREASDLQPVTGEASSADIHRVLDLRAPVIVKVLKGMCRMDAQIFKKNLRAFYPLITKLVCCDQMDVRGALGDLFSTQLTALLP
;
A
#
# COMPACT_ATOMS: atom_id res chain seq x y z
N MET A 1 4.61 17.06 -21.46
CA MET A 1 4.88 16.06 -20.38
C MET A 1 3.75 16.02 -19.34
N MET A 2 3.39 17.15 -18.71
CA MET A 2 2.28 17.21 -17.72
C MET A 2 0.90 16.82 -18.27
N GLU A 3 0.58 17.16 -19.53
CA GLU A 3 -0.69 16.77 -20.16
C GLU A 3 -0.79 15.26 -20.39
N THR A 4 0.30 14.62 -20.82
CA THR A 4 0.40 13.17 -20.97
C THR A 4 0.23 12.46 -19.63
N VAL A 5 0.88 12.96 -18.57
CA VAL A 5 0.72 12.43 -17.21
C VAL A 5 -0.74 12.59 -16.76
N ARG A 6 -1.35 13.76 -16.96
CA ARG A 6 -2.75 14.01 -16.62
C ARG A 6 -3.71 13.06 -17.34
N GLY A 7 -3.53 12.86 -18.65
CA GLY A 7 -4.32 11.93 -19.45
C GLY A 7 -4.22 10.49 -18.92
N LYS A 8 -3.00 10.03 -18.61
CA LYS A 8 -2.77 8.73 -17.96
C LYS A 8 -3.52 8.63 -16.63
N CYS A 9 -3.42 9.63 -15.75
CA CYS A 9 -4.08 9.61 -14.45
C CYS A 9 -5.61 9.51 -14.56
N ILE A 10 -6.22 10.27 -15.48
CA ILE A 10 -7.67 10.24 -15.68
C ILE A 10 -8.11 8.84 -16.13
N THR A 11 -7.43 8.26 -17.12
CA THR A 11 -7.73 6.91 -17.60
C THR A 11 -7.54 5.87 -16.51
N GLN A 12 -6.44 5.96 -15.75
CA GLN A 12 -6.16 5.03 -14.65
C GLN A 12 -7.18 5.13 -13.51
N LEU A 13 -7.68 6.33 -13.19
CA LEU A 13 -8.72 6.51 -12.18
C LEU A 13 -10.05 5.86 -12.61
N ARG A 14 -10.40 5.97 -13.90
CA ARG A 14 -11.58 5.27 -14.45
C ARG A 14 -11.39 3.76 -14.42
N LEU A 15 -10.21 3.28 -14.81
CA LEU A 15 -9.86 1.86 -14.75
C LEU A 15 -9.92 1.33 -13.31
N LEU A 16 -9.42 2.09 -12.33
CA LEU A 16 -9.48 1.74 -10.92
C LEU A 16 -10.93 1.56 -10.44
N GLY A 17 -11.82 2.50 -10.78
CA GLY A 17 -13.24 2.39 -10.44
C GLY A 17 -13.95 1.21 -11.13
N ALA A 18 -13.54 0.88 -12.36
CA ALA A 18 -14.05 -0.29 -13.07
C ALA A 18 -13.59 -1.60 -12.41
N ILE A 19 -12.30 -1.71 -12.06
CA ILE A 19 -11.75 -2.85 -11.34
C ILE A 19 -12.45 -3.04 -9.99
N ASP A 20 -12.65 -1.96 -9.23
CA ASP A 20 -13.36 -2.01 -7.96
C ASP A 20 -14.81 -2.50 -8.13
N SER A 21 -15.51 -2.01 -9.15
CA SER A 21 -16.87 -2.48 -9.46
C SER A 21 -16.90 -3.96 -9.85
N ILE A 22 -15.91 -4.43 -10.61
CA ILE A 22 -15.81 -5.83 -11.03
C ILE A 22 -15.52 -6.73 -9.82
N GLN A 23 -14.54 -6.37 -8.98
CA GLN A 23 -14.17 -7.18 -7.82
C GLN A 23 -15.27 -7.21 -6.77
N MET A 24 -16.02 -6.13 -6.58
CA MET A 24 -17.15 -6.13 -5.64
C MET A 24 -18.32 -7.00 -6.10
N ARG A 25 -18.61 -7.04 -7.41
CA ARG A 25 -19.84 -7.68 -7.93
C ARG A 25 -19.64 -9.07 -8.50
N TYR A 26 -18.46 -9.37 -9.02
CA TYR A 26 -18.22 -10.53 -9.87
C TYR A 26 -17.02 -11.39 -9.46
N TRP A 27 -16.33 -11.09 -8.35
CA TRP A 27 -15.11 -11.81 -7.96
C TRP A 27 -15.24 -13.33 -7.88
N SER A 28 -16.36 -13.83 -7.34
CA SER A 28 -16.64 -15.27 -7.26
C SER A 28 -16.85 -15.95 -8.62
N LYS A 29 -17.21 -15.18 -9.66
CA LYS A 29 -17.45 -15.68 -11.02
C LYS A 29 -16.17 -15.67 -11.88
N LEU A 30 -15.10 -15.04 -11.42
CA LEU A 30 -13.84 -14.94 -12.16
C LEU A 30 -13.01 -16.21 -12.01
N LYS A 31 -12.42 -16.65 -13.11
CA LYS A 31 -11.42 -17.74 -13.12
C LYS A 31 -10.08 -17.24 -12.59
N ALA A 32 -9.24 -18.16 -12.10
CA ALA A 32 -7.91 -17.80 -11.56
C ALA A 32 -7.07 -16.90 -12.49
N PRO A 33 -6.95 -17.14 -13.82
CA PRO A 33 -6.17 -16.25 -14.69
C PRO A 33 -6.71 -14.82 -14.75
N GLN A 34 -8.03 -14.65 -14.65
CA GLN A 34 -8.68 -13.33 -14.65
C GLN A 34 -8.42 -12.59 -13.34
N LYS A 35 -8.46 -13.31 -12.21
CA LYS A 35 -8.13 -12.76 -10.89
C LYS A 35 -6.67 -12.30 -10.85
N ILE A 36 -5.75 -13.09 -11.40
CA ILE A 36 -4.33 -12.76 -11.51
C ILE A 36 -4.13 -11.52 -12.38
N ALA A 37 -4.74 -11.47 -13.57
CA ALA A 37 -4.67 -10.30 -14.44
C ALA A 37 -5.16 -9.02 -13.75
N ILE A 38 -6.24 -9.09 -12.97
CA ILE A 38 -6.72 -7.94 -12.19
C ILE A 38 -5.68 -7.51 -11.14
N MET A 39 -5.08 -8.45 -10.42
CA MET A 39 -4.03 -8.14 -9.45
C MET A 39 -2.83 -7.46 -10.12
N ASP A 40 -2.37 -7.95 -11.26
CA ASP A 40 -1.21 -7.42 -11.96
C ASP A 40 -1.48 -6.03 -12.56
N ILE A 41 -2.66 -5.84 -13.16
CA ILE A 41 -3.08 -4.53 -13.66
C ILE A 41 -3.13 -3.54 -12.49
N LEU A 42 -3.75 -3.91 -11.37
CA LEU A 42 -3.88 -3.01 -10.23
C LEU A 42 -2.53 -2.69 -9.58
N LEU A 43 -1.62 -3.66 -9.51
CA LEU A 43 -0.25 -3.43 -9.06
C LEU A 43 0.48 -2.45 -9.98
N SER A 44 0.38 -2.61 -11.30
CA SER A 44 1.00 -1.68 -12.27
C SER A 44 0.45 -0.25 -12.15
N LEU A 45 -0.85 -0.10 -11.89
CA LEU A 45 -1.46 1.20 -11.61
C LEU A 45 -0.90 1.84 -10.34
N LEU A 46 -0.67 1.03 -9.30
CA LEU A 46 -0.10 1.47 -8.04
C LEU A 46 1.38 1.84 -8.16
N GLU A 47 2.19 1.03 -8.84
CA GLU A 47 3.60 1.32 -9.09
C GLU A 47 3.78 2.64 -9.84
N PHE A 48 2.92 2.91 -10.82
CA PHE A 48 2.93 4.20 -11.51
C PHE A 48 2.61 5.37 -10.57
N ALA A 49 1.55 5.24 -9.75
CA ALA A 49 1.17 6.29 -8.82
C ALA A 49 2.25 6.51 -7.74
N ALA A 50 2.79 5.44 -7.18
CA ALA A 50 3.86 5.45 -6.18
C ALA A 50 5.16 6.04 -6.75
N SER A 51 5.54 5.68 -7.98
CA SER A 51 6.71 6.27 -8.67
C SER A 51 6.56 7.79 -8.84
N TYR A 52 5.37 8.26 -9.21
CA TYR A 52 5.10 9.69 -9.31
C TYR A 52 5.08 10.40 -7.94
N ASN A 53 4.57 9.71 -6.91
CA ASN A 53 4.49 10.18 -5.54
C ASN A 53 5.71 9.82 -4.68
N SER A 54 6.83 9.41 -5.31
CA SER A 54 8.04 9.07 -4.59
C SER A 54 8.57 10.27 -3.82
N SER A 55 9.24 10.02 -2.70
CA SER A 55 9.67 11.05 -1.77
C SER A 55 10.62 12.08 -2.40
N SER A 56 11.50 11.63 -3.30
CA SER A 56 12.38 12.52 -4.09
C SER A 56 11.57 13.42 -5.02
N ASN A 57 10.58 12.86 -5.74
CA ASN A 57 9.71 13.62 -6.64
C ASN A 57 8.79 14.59 -5.89
N LEU A 58 8.29 14.21 -4.71
CA LEU A 58 7.53 15.11 -3.84
C LEU A 58 8.40 16.27 -3.37
N ARG A 59 9.61 16.00 -2.87
CA ARG A 59 10.55 17.03 -2.40
C ARG A 59 10.93 18.00 -3.51
N THR A 60 11.32 17.51 -4.70
CA THR A 60 11.64 18.36 -5.85
C THR A 60 10.47 19.26 -6.24
N ARG A 61 9.23 18.73 -6.23
CA ARG A 61 8.02 19.50 -6.50
C ARG A 61 7.73 20.55 -5.43
N MET A 62 8.03 20.27 -4.16
CA MET A 62 7.87 21.25 -3.09
C MET A 62 8.83 22.44 -3.22
N HIS A 63 10.04 22.22 -3.76
CA HIS A 63 11.02 23.29 -3.98
C HIS A 63 10.84 24.08 -5.29
N HIS A 64 10.23 23.49 -6.33
CA HIS A 64 10.18 24.08 -7.69
C HIS A 64 8.80 24.55 -8.17
N ILE A 65 7.78 24.63 -7.31
CA ILE A 65 6.41 24.95 -7.74
C ILE A 65 5.95 26.35 -7.24
N PRO A 66 5.70 27.34 -8.14
CA PRO A 66 4.73 28.42 -7.88
C PRO A 66 3.33 27.77 -7.78
N PRO A 67 2.32 28.32 -7.06
CA PRO A 67 1.22 27.65 -6.34
C PRO A 67 0.23 26.79 -7.18
N GLN A 68 0.74 25.93 -8.05
CA GLN A 68 -0.01 24.96 -8.83
C GLN A 68 -0.03 23.69 -7.99
N ARG A 69 -1.18 23.48 -7.34
CA ARG A 69 -1.47 22.30 -6.52
C ARG A 69 -1.00 21.03 -7.27
N PRO A 70 -0.31 20.07 -6.60
CA PRO A 70 -0.10 18.75 -7.17
C PRO A 70 -1.44 18.21 -7.65
N PRO A 71 -1.52 17.43 -8.76
CA PRO A 71 -2.79 16.92 -9.25
C PRO A 71 -3.50 16.20 -8.09
N PRO A 72 -4.58 16.75 -7.51
CA PRO A 72 -5.14 16.29 -6.24
C PRO A 72 -5.67 14.85 -6.31
N ASN A 73 -5.73 14.28 -7.52
CA ASN A 73 -6.21 12.95 -7.79
C ASN A 73 -5.15 11.86 -7.60
N LEU A 74 -3.84 12.14 -7.71
CA LEU A 74 -2.84 11.06 -7.74
C LEU A 74 -2.55 10.44 -6.37
N LEU A 75 -2.39 11.27 -5.33
CA LEU A 75 -2.28 10.75 -3.95
C LEU A 75 -3.56 10.01 -3.56
N ARG A 76 -4.73 10.57 -3.91
CA ARG A 76 -6.01 9.90 -3.68
C ARG A 76 -6.13 8.59 -4.46
N GLN A 77 -5.65 8.54 -5.70
CA GLN A 77 -5.65 7.35 -6.54
C GLN A 77 -4.76 6.27 -5.95
N GLU A 78 -3.58 6.63 -5.45
CA GLU A 78 -2.70 5.68 -4.76
C GLU A 78 -3.39 5.13 -3.51
N ILE A 79 -3.91 6.00 -2.62
CA ILE A 79 -4.61 5.59 -1.39
C ILE A 79 -5.82 4.67 -1.69
N SER A 80 -6.64 5.04 -2.67
CA SER A 80 -7.80 4.23 -3.10
C SER A 80 -7.34 2.92 -3.71
N GLY A 81 -6.33 2.95 -4.59
CA GLY A 81 -5.76 1.77 -5.22
C GLY A 81 -5.19 0.79 -4.21
N THR A 82 -4.46 1.29 -3.20
CA THR A 82 -3.91 0.49 -2.10
C THR A 82 -5.03 -0.21 -1.35
N SER A 83 -6.12 0.51 -1.08
CA SER A 83 -7.28 -0.07 -0.38
C SER A 83 -7.92 -1.22 -1.17
N ILE A 84 -8.16 -1.00 -2.47
CA ILE A 84 -8.76 -2.01 -3.38
C ILE A 84 -7.82 -3.20 -3.55
N TYR A 85 -6.51 -2.96 -3.69
CA TYR A 85 -5.52 -4.00 -3.90
C TYR A 85 -5.41 -4.92 -2.68
N LEU A 86 -5.30 -4.34 -1.48
CA LEU A 86 -5.30 -5.10 -0.23
C LEU A 86 -6.59 -5.92 -0.07
N GLU A 87 -7.74 -5.37 -0.44
CA GLU A 87 -9.00 -6.10 -0.39
C GLU A 87 -9.01 -7.31 -1.33
N ILE A 88 -8.59 -7.13 -2.58
CA ILE A 88 -8.49 -8.22 -3.57
C ILE A 88 -7.53 -9.31 -3.10
N LEU A 89 -6.37 -8.92 -2.57
CA LEU A 89 -5.39 -9.88 -2.07
C LEU A 89 -5.94 -10.66 -0.88
N HIS A 90 -6.56 -10.00 0.10
CA HIS A 90 -7.20 -10.67 1.24
C HIS A 90 -8.32 -11.61 0.81
N LYS A 91 -9.19 -11.19 -0.12
CA LYS A 91 -10.22 -12.09 -0.69
C LYS A 91 -9.58 -13.35 -1.26
N SER A 92 -8.45 -13.19 -1.94
CA SER A 92 -7.75 -14.28 -2.63
C SER A 92 -6.97 -15.21 -1.71
N THR A 93 -6.48 -14.72 -0.57
CA THR A 93 -5.82 -15.57 0.44
C THR A 93 -6.82 -16.41 1.24
N THR A 94 -8.07 -15.98 1.33
CA THR A 94 -9.15 -16.71 2.04
C THR A 94 -9.86 -17.76 1.18
N VAL A 95 -9.65 -17.78 -0.14
CA VAL A 95 -10.30 -18.76 -1.02
C VAL A 95 -9.84 -20.17 -0.62
N SER A 96 -10.82 -21.00 -0.26
CA SER A 96 -10.60 -22.42 0.08
C SER A 96 -11.03 -23.25 -1.11
N GLY A 97 -10.07 -23.79 -1.87
CA GLY A 97 -10.40 -24.68 -2.97
C GLY A 97 -9.21 -25.45 -3.52
N SER A 98 -9.50 -26.42 -4.37
CA SER A 98 -8.55 -27.42 -4.86
C SER A 98 -7.66 -26.91 -6.00
N GLY A 99 -6.38 -27.28 -5.99
CA GLY A 99 -5.44 -27.20 -7.11
C GLY A 99 -5.20 -25.79 -7.64
N ASN A 100 -5.99 -25.35 -8.62
CA ASN A 100 -5.83 -24.02 -9.25
C ASN A 100 -6.10 -22.87 -8.29
N GLU A 101 -6.96 -23.07 -7.28
CA GLU A 101 -7.22 -22.04 -6.27
C GLU A 101 -6.13 -21.97 -5.21
N GLU A 102 -5.41 -23.06 -4.96
CA GLU A 102 -4.25 -23.09 -4.06
C GLU A 102 -3.06 -22.31 -4.66
N ASN A 103 -2.81 -22.47 -5.95
CA ASN A 103 -1.81 -21.67 -6.67
C ASN A 103 -2.15 -20.17 -6.69
N LEU A 104 -3.45 -19.83 -6.79
CA LEU A 104 -3.89 -18.44 -6.69
C LEU A 104 -3.67 -17.88 -5.28
N LYS A 105 -3.97 -18.68 -4.25
CA LYS A 105 -3.79 -18.31 -2.85
C LYS A 105 -2.33 -18.04 -2.53
N SER A 106 -1.42 -18.92 -2.94
CA SER A 106 0.02 -18.74 -2.70
C SER A 106 0.58 -17.51 -3.42
N LEU A 107 0.16 -17.26 -4.66
CA LEU A 107 0.52 -16.06 -5.40
C LEU A 107 -0.03 -14.78 -4.73
N ALA A 108 -1.26 -14.81 -4.23
CA ALA A 108 -1.86 -13.68 -3.52
C ALA A 108 -1.16 -13.40 -2.19
N GLU A 109 -0.76 -14.45 -1.45
CA GLU A 109 0.07 -14.33 -0.24
C GLU A 109 1.41 -13.64 -0.57
N GLU A 110 2.12 -14.10 -1.59
CA GLU A 110 3.39 -13.52 -2.01
C GLU A 110 3.26 -12.04 -2.37
N LYS A 111 2.25 -11.71 -3.20
CA LYS A 111 1.97 -10.31 -3.59
C LYS A 111 1.61 -9.44 -2.38
N LEU A 112 0.81 -9.96 -1.44
CA LEU A 112 0.43 -9.25 -0.22
C LEU A 112 1.64 -8.92 0.65
N VAL A 113 2.50 -9.92 0.88
CA VAL A 113 3.70 -9.77 1.70
C VAL A 113 4.68 -8.80 1.05
N SER A 114 4.93 -8.97 -0.25
CA SER A 114 5.83 -8.10 -1.03
C SER A 114 5.36 -6.66 -0.99
N PHE A 115 4.08 -6.42 -1.28
CA PHE A 115 3.50 -5.08 -1.32
C PHE A 115 3.52 -4.39 0.05
N CYS A 116 3.12 -5.09 1.13
CA CYS A 116 3.18 -4.52 2.48
C CYS A 116 4.62 -4.21 2.88
N GLY A 117 5.54 -5.15 2.62
CA GLY A 117 6.96 -4.99 2.94
C GLY A 117 7.60 -3.81 2.20
N GLN A 118 7.27 -3.61 0.93
CA GLN A 118 7.75 -2.47 0.15
C GLN A 118 7.31 -1.15 0.75
N ILE A 119 6.01 -0.96 1.02
CA ILE A 119 5.49 0.30 1.57
C ILE A 119 6.07 0.58 2.96
N LEU A 120 6.21 -0.45 3.82
CA LEU A 120 6.85 -0.27 5.12
C LEU A 120 8.33 0.09 5.01
N ARG A 121 9.05 -0.47 4.02
CA ARG A 121 10.45 -0.12 3.75
C ARG A 121 10.58 1.33 3.30
N GLU A 122 9.79 1.74 2.31
CA GLU A 122 9.74 3.14 1.85
C GLU A 122 9.43 4.10 3.01
N ALA A 123 8.49 3.74 3.88
CA ALA A 123 8.15 4.54 5.05
C ALA A 123 9.28 4.60 6.10
N SER A 124 10.01 3.50 6.26
CA SER A 124 11.13 3.41 7.20
C SER A 124 12.34 4.20 6.73
N ASP A 125 12.61 4.19 5.42
CA ASP A 125 13.71 4.92 4.80
C ASP A 125 13.45 6.44 4.74
N LEU A 126 12.18 6.84 4.91
CA LEU A 126 11.77 8.24 5.01
C LEU A 126 11.99 8.85 6.40
N GLN A 127 12.22 8.03 7.43
CA GLN A 127 12.45 8.53 8.78
C GLN A 127 13.81 9.26 8.84
N PRO A 128 13.88 10.43 9.49
CA PRO A 128 15.15 11.11 9.69
C PRO A 128 16.11 10.20 10.48
N VAL A 129 17.37 10.15 10.06
CA VAL A 129 18.41 9.48 10.86
C VAL A 129 18.61 10.32 12.12
N THR A 130 18.48 9.66 13.28
CA THR A 130 18.49 10.28 14.62
C THR A 130 19.56 11.37 14.74
N GLY A 131 19.15 12.63 14.90
CA GLY A 131 20.04 13.76 15.21
C GLY A 131 20.18 14.83 14.12
N GLU A 132 19.74 14.59 12.89
CA GLU A 132 19.62 15.66 11.89
C GLU A 132 18.27 16.38 12.07
N ALA A 133 18.31 17.71 12.19
CA ALA A 133 17.09 18.51 12.20
C ALA A 133 16.30 18.18 10.94
N SER A 134 15.17 17.49 11.09
CA SER A 134 14.28 17.13 10.00
C SER A 134 14.02 18.39 9.20
N SER A 135 14.47 18.47 7.94
CA SER A 135 14.07 19.60 7.12
C SER A 135 12.54 19.63 7.10
N ALA A 136 11.93 20.82 7.17
CA ALA A 136 10.47 20.96 7.16
C ALA A 136 9.81 20.21 5.96
N ASP A 137 10.60 19.93 4.92
CA ASP A 137 10.19 19.15 3.76
C ASP A 137 10.03 17.65 4.05
N ILE A 138 10.85 17.06 4.92
CA ILE A 138 10.71 15.65 5.33
C ILE A 138 9.36 15.45 6.05
N HIS A 139 9.01 16.34 6.98
CA HIS A 139 7.72 16.28 7.67
C HIS A 139 6.55 16.38 6.69
N ARG A 140 6.60 17.32 5.75
CA ARG A 140 5.53 17.49 4.74
C ARG A 140 5.43 16.32 3.76
N VAL A 141 6.55 15.67 3.41
CA VAL A 141 6.51 14.43 2.61
C VAL A 141 5.90 13.29 3.41
N LEU A 142 6.27 13.15 4.69
CA LEU A 142 5.69 12.14 5.57
C LEU A 142 4.18 12.35 5.76
N ASP A 143 3.71 13.59 5.95
CA ASP A 143 2.28 13.92 6.02
C ASP A 143 1.51 13.41 4.79
N LEU A 144 2.08 13.57 3.60
CA LEU A 144 1.46 13.14 2.34
C LEU A 144 1.47 11.62 2.15
N ARG A 145 2.48 10.91 2.69
CA ARG A 145 2.61 9.44 2.58
C ARG A 145 1.87 8.70 3.69
N ALA A 146 1.68 9.32 4.86
CA ALA A 146 1.05 8.73 6.04
C ALA A 146 -0.28 8.00 5.73
N PRO A 147 -1.20 8.54 4.91
CA PRO A 147 -2.45 7.84 4.60
C PRO A 147 -2.26 6.48 3.91
N VAL A 148 -1.29 6.34 3.00
CA VAL A 148 -1.01 5.06 2.32
C VAL A 148 -0.40 4.06 3.31
N ILE A 149 0.51 4.53 4.16
CA ILE A 149 1.15 3.71 5.21
C ILE A 149 0.09 3.19 6.19
N VAL A 150 -0.80 4.05 6.66
CA VAL A 150 -1.91 3.68 7.55
C VAL A 150 -2.84 2.66 6.89
N LYS A 151 -3.12 2.77 5.59
CA LYS A 151 -3.92 1.77 4.86
C LYS A 151 -3.24 0.41 4.83
N VAL A 152 -1.93 0.37 4.60
CA VAL A 152 -1.16 -0.88 4.62
C VAL A 152 -1.14 -1.48 6.02
N LEU A 153 -0.84 -0.71 7.07
CA LEU A 153 -0.84 -1.20 8.44
C LEU A 153 -2.20 -1.77 8.85
N LYS A 154 -3.29 -1.06 8.55
CA LYS A 154 -4.66 -1.56 8.79
C LYS A 154 -5.01 -2.78 7.94
N GLY A 155 -4.44 -2.89 6.74
CA GLY A 155 -4.51 -4.09 5.91
C GLY A 155 -3.82 -5.27 6.59
N MET A 156 -2.62 -5.07 7.12
CA MET A 156 -1.88 -6.08 7.87
C MET A 156 -2.62 -6.56 9.13
N CYS A 157 -3.41 -5.71 9.78
CA CYS A 157 -4.27 -6.16 10.89
C CYS A 157 -5.27 -7.25 10.44
N ARG A 158 -5.72 -7.21 9.19
CA ARG A 158 -6.68 -8.17 8.59
C ARG A 158 -5.99 -9.35 7.90
N MET A 159 -4.66 -9.36 7.88
CA MET A 159 -3.88 -10.46 7.30
C MET A 159 -4.10 -11.73 8.13
N ASP A 160 -4.12 -12.87 7.45
CA ASP A 160 -4.13 -14.16 8.12
C ASP A 160 -2.92 -14.30 9.08
N ALA A 161 -3.18 -14.77 10.30
CA ALA A 161 -2.18 -14.81 11.35
C ALA A 161 -1.01 -15.73 11.01
N GLN A 162 -1.22 -16.81 10.24
CA GLN A 162 -0.13 -17.70 9.82
C GLN A 162 0.73 -17.03 8.75
N ILE A 163 0.13 -16.32 7.79
CA ILE A 163 0.86 -15.52 6.80
C ILE A 163 1.71 -14.46 7.52
N PHE A 164 1.11 -13.73 8.46
CA PHE A 164 1.82 -12.70 9.21
C PHE A 164 2.97 -13.30 10.05
N LYS A 165 2.72 -14.41 10.78
CA LYS A 165 3.72 -15.13 11.57
C LYS A 165 4.90 -15.58 10.73
N LYS A 166 4.63 -16.22 9.59
CA LYS A 166 5.65 -16.74 8.66
C LYS A 166 6.57 -15.63 8.14
N ASN A 167 6.03 -14.43 7.94
CA ASN A 167 6.76 -13.28 7.37
C ASN A 167 7.20 -12.25 8.42
N LEU A 168 6.96 -12.51 9.71
CA LEU A 168 7.26 -11.58 10.79
C LEU A 168 8.74 -11.17 10.82
N ARG A 169 9.65 -12.09 10.51
CA ARG A 169 11.10 -11.79 10.44
C ARG A 169 11.43 -10.68 9.45
N ALA A 170 10.70 -10.59 8.34
CA ALA A 170 10.89 -9.54 7.33
C ALA A 170 10.20 -8.23 7.74
N PHE A 171 9.02 -8.29 8.35
CA PHE A 171 8.27 -7.11 8.74
C PHE A 171 8.80 -6.44 10.01
N TYR A 172 9.27 -7.21 10.98
CA TYR A 172 9.60 -6.72 12.31
C TYR A 172 10.60 -5.55 12.30
N PRO A 173 11.74 -5.60 11.57
CA PRO A 173 12.67 -4.47 11.53
C PRO A 173 12.09 -3.20 10.90
N LEU A 174 11.12 -3.34 10.00
CA LEU A 174 10.46 -2.20 9.35
C LEU A 174 9.42 -1.58 10.30
N ILE A 175 8.61 -2.43 10.92
CA ILE A 175 7.59 -2.03 11.90
C ILE A 175 8.23 -1.31 13.10
N THR A 176 9.35 -1.82 13.63
CA THR A 176 10.02 -1.20 14.80
C THR A 176 10.63 0.16 14.47
N LYS A 177 11.17 0.35 13.26
CA LYS A 177 11.64 1.67 12.81
C LYS A 177 10.51 2.71 12.78
N LEU A 178 9.30 2.29 12.45
CA LEU A 178 8.13 3.18 12.38
C LEU A 178 7.55 3.53 13.75
N VAL A 179 7.95 2.87 14.85
CA VAL A 179 7.49 3.22 16.21
C VAL A 179 7.87 4.65 16.58
N CYS A 180 9.02 5.12 16.09
CA CYS A 180 9.50 6.48 16.28
C CYS A 180 9.01 7.47 15.21
N CYS A 181 8.02 7.09 14.38
CA CYS A 181 7.51 7.97 13.34
C CYS A 181 6.83 9.20 13.93
N ASP A 182 7.20 10.38 13.43
CA ASP A 182 6.61 11.67 13.85
C ASP A 182 5.09 11.71 13.63
N GLN A 183 4.60 10.95 12.64
CA GLN A 183 3.19 10.89 12.27
C GLN A 183 2.38 10.08 13.30
N MET A 184 1.52 10.76 14.05
CA MET A 184 0.68 10.14 15.08
C MET A 184 -0.23 9.05 14.51
N ASP A 185 -0.80 9.28 13.33
CA ASP A 185 -1.72 8.35 12.67
C ASP A 185 -1.05 7.01 12.33
N VAL A 186 0.22 7.07 11.93
CA VAL A 186 1.04 5.89 11.65
C VAL A 186 1.30 5.12 12.95
N ARG A 187 1.70 5.83 14.01
CA ARG A 187 1.90 5.21 15.34
C ARG A 187 0.61 4.60 15.90
N GLY A 188 -0.53 5.26 15.71
CA GLY A 188 -1.84 4.70 16.08
C GLY A 188 -2.14 3.40 15.33
N ALA A 189 -1.96 3.38 14.01
CA ALA A 189 -2.15 2.17 13.21
C ALA A 189 -1.16 1.04 13.57
N LEU A 190 0.06 1.36 13.98
CA LEU A 190 1.02 0.38 14.52
C LEU A 190 0.54 -0.20 15.85
N GLY A 191 -0.02 0.63 16.73
CA GLY A 191 -0.63 0.18 17.99
C GLY A 191 -1.77 -0.81 17.74
N ASP A 192 -2.64 -0.52 16.77
CA ASP A 192 -3.71 -1.43 16.33
C ASP A 192 -3.14 -2.76 15.80
N LEU A 193 -2.08 -2.69 14.98
CA LEU A 193 -1.42 -3.86 14.41
C LEU A 193 -0.82 -4.74 15.50
N PHE A 194 -0.13 -4.14 16.47
CA PHE A 194 0.44 -4.86 17.60
C PHE A 194 -0.63 -5.53 18.44
N SER A 195 -1.70 -4.80 18.77
CA SER A 195 -2.81 -5.32 19.56
C SER A 195 -3.53 -6.48 18.87
N THR A 196 -3.65 -6.43 17.54
CA THR A 196 -4.37 -7.46 16.76
C THR A 196 -3.51 -8.68 16.49
N GLN A 197 -2.30 -8.48 15.95
CA GLN A 197 -1.47 -9.57 15.44
C GLN A 197 -0.53 -10.15 16.50
N LEU A 198 0.08 -9.35 17.39
CA LEU A 198 0.95 -9.95 18.42
C LEU A 198 0.15 -10.69 19.49
N THR A 199 -1.02 -10.21 19.89
CA THR A 199 -1.88 -10.94 20.84
C THR A 199 -2.28 -12.31 20.29
N ALA A 200 -2.54 -12.42 18.98
CA ALA A 200 -2.85 -13.69 18.33
C ALA A 200 -1.65 -14.64 18.19
N LEU A 201 -0.42 -14.16 18.44
CA LEU A 201 0.82 -14.93 18.37
C LEU A 201 1.36 -15.36 19.73
N LEU A 202 0.82 -14.80 20.82
CA LEU A 202 1.17 -15.19 22.19
C LEU A 202 0.42 -16.48 22.57
N PRO A 203 1.09 -17.43 23.25
CA PRO A 203 0.49 -18.69 23.68
C PRO A 203 -0.56 -18.53 24.78
#